data_AF-A0A3N6HB28-F1
#
_entry.id   AF-A0A3N6HB28-F1
#
_cell.length_a   1.000
_cell.length_b   1.000
_cell.length_c   1.000
_cell.angle_alpha   90.00
_cell.angle_beta   90.00
_cell.angle_gamma   90.00
#
_symmetry.space_group_name_H-M   'P 1'
#
loop_
_entity.id
_entity.type
_entity.pdbx_description
1 polymer ?
#
loop_
_entity_poly.entity_id
_entity_poly.type
_entity_poly.pdbx_seq_one_letter_code
_entity_poly.pdbx_strand_id
1 'polypeptide(L)'
;MAVMTTTFWIVILALAVLLATVAATWLGLPALSRQQRPWIRRVFGLPVTIVLVLVLAACGRATSEKTVRKLAGSPESLKARQEVELANRDVIAVWDAETPLTLGLVVLEDVCVGGSAKELFFPTGSDRYKIKCTMSVAAYFGADPRRMADTIDGVLSAGDRTGPPIPFDHEFHYARTVVDYYRGKTGNPQGPGTREPTELFGGTTLTLSWDQVRSGNTGEVIEEPRPCSPHDPPVRRCLNEPASTSVADLRREYGMVFKITMPVTNYFTVWK
;
A
#
# COMPACT_ATOMS: atom_id res chain seq x y z
N MET A 1 -23.91 -2.52 -20.53
CA MET A 1 -24.51 -3.88 -20.45
C MET A 1 -24.43 -4.68 -21.76
N ALA A 2 -24.04 -4.11 -22.90
CA ALA A 2 -23.95 -4.83 -24.19
C ALA A 2 -22.62 -5.60 -24.45
N VAL A 3 -21.60 -5.44 -23.60
CA VAL A 3 -20.28 -6.08 -23.76
C VAL A 3 -20.21 -7.45 -23.05
N MET A 4 -21.09 -7.71 -22.09
CA MET A 4 -21.12 -8.96 -21.34
C MET A 4 -21.87 -10.07 -22.09
N THR A 5 -22.80 -9.70 -22.97
CA THR A 5 -23.53 -10.64 -23.82
C THR A 5 -22.66 -11.17 -24.95
N THR A 6 -21.81 -10.35 -25.57
CA THR A 6 -20.95 -10.78 -26.69
C THR A 6 -19.86 -11.75 -26.25
N THR A 7 -19.24 -11.56 -25.09
CA THR A 7 -18.26 -12.52 -24.54
C THR A 7 -18.89 -13.84 -24.12
N PHE A 8 -20.11 -13.82 -23.57
CA PHE A 8 -20.86 -15.03 -23.21
C PHE A 8 -21.21 -15.88 -24.44
N TRP A 9 -21.66 -15.24 -25.54
CA TRP A 9 -21.93 -15.93 -26.80
C TRP A 9 -20.66 -16.56 -27.41
N ILE A 10 -19.51 -15.88 -27.33
CA ILE A 10 -18.23 -16.41 -27.84
C ILE A 10 -17.78 -17.64 -27.04
N VAL A 11 -17.93 -17.61 -25.70
CA VAL A 11 -17.60 -18.74 -24.84
C VAL A 11 -18.54 -19.93 -25.10
N ILE A 12 -19.85 -19.69 -25.26
CA ILE A 12 -20.81 -20.74 -25.62
C ILE A 12 -20.49 -21.35 -26.98
N LEU A 13 -20.15 -20.53 -27.97
CA LEU A 13 -19.79 -21.01 -29.31
C LEU A 13 -18.50 -21.85 -29.26
N ALA A 14 -17.52 -21.41 -28.48
CA ALA A 14 -16.28 -22.17 -28.26
C ALA A 14 -16.56 -23.50 -27.56
N LEU A 15 -17.41 -23.52 -26.53
CA LEU A 15 -17.78 -24.74 -25.80
C LEU A 15 -18.60 -25.71 -26.68
N ALA A 16 -19.52 -25.19 -27.50
CA ALA A 16 -20.32 -25.98 -28.43
C ALA A 16 -19.46 -26.63 -29.51
N VAL A 17 -18.45 -25.91 -30.03
CA VAL A 17 -17.46 -26.45 -30.97
C VAL A 17 -16.60 -27.51 -30.29
N LEU A 18 -16.17 -27.29 -29.04
CA LEU A 18 -15.40 -28.27 -28.26
C LEU A 18 -16.21 -29.55 -27.99
N LEU A 19 -17.47 -29.41 -27.58
CA LEU A 19 -18.37 -30.54 -27.34
C LEU A 19 -18.69 -31.31 -28.64
N ALA A 20 -18.86 -30.62 -29.77
CA ALA A 20 -19.05 -31.26 -31.07
C ALA A 20 -17.79 -32.05 -31.50
N THR A 21 -16.58 -31.54 -31.21
CA THR A 21 -15.34 -32.26 -31.48
C THR A 21 -15.14 -33.49 -30.58
N VAL A 22 -15.56 -33.42 -29.32
CA VAL A 22 -15.53 -34.57 -28.39
C VAL A 22 -16.58 -35.61 -28.78
N ALA A 23 -17.79 -35.20 -29.19
CA ALA A 23 -18.82 -36.12 -29.68
C ALA A 23 -18.41 -36.84 -30.98
N ALA A 24 -17.72 -36.14 -31.90
CA ALA A 24 -17.20 -36.71 -33.14
C ALA A 24 -16.00 -37.67 -32.92
N THR A 25 -15.37 -37.64 -31.76
CA THR A 25 -14.25 -38.53 -31.40
C THR A 25 -14.68 -39.72 -30.53
N TRP A 26 -15.85 -39.66 -29.88
CA TRP A 26 -16.39 -40.74 -29.04
C TRP A 26 -17.37 -41.69 -29.76
N LEU A 27 -18.07 -41.25 -30.81
CA LEU A 27 -18.88 -42.14 -31.64
C LEU A 27 -18.03 -42.77 -32.74
N GLY A 28 -17.28 -43.81 -32.36
CA GLY A 28 -16.69 -44.73 -33.31
C GLY A 28 -17.78 -45.49 -34.08
N LEU A 29 -18.03 -45.09 -35.33
CA LEU A 29 -18.61 -45.95 -36.36
C LEU A 29 -17.52 -46.35 -37.36
N PRO A 30 -17.55 -47.58 -37.87
CA PRO A 30 -16.37 -48.31 -38.29
C PRO A 30 -15.94 -47.96 -39.72
N ALA A 31 -14.62 -48.00 -39.91
CA ALA A 31 -13.90 -48.34 -41.14
C ALA A 31 -14.58 -47.96 -42.47
N LEU A 32 -14.30 -46.74 -42.95
CA LEU A 32 -14.37 -46.43 -44.38
C LEU A 32 -13.00 -45.93 -44.87
N SER A 33 -12.42 -46.80 -45.69
CA SER A 33 -11.43 -46.60 -46.74
C SER A 33 -10.28 -45.60 -46.49
N ARG A 34 -9.09 -46.19 -46.54
CA ARG A 34 -7.75 -45.61 -46.62
C ARG A 34 -7.56 -44.84 -47.94
N GLN A 35 -8.31 -43.76 -48.17
CA GLN A 35 -8.08 -42.86 -49.31
C GLN A 35 -8.71 -41.50 -49.01
N GLN A 36 -7.90 -40.42 -49.07
CA GLN A 36 -8.16 -39.06 -48.55
C GLN A 36 -7.90 -38.98 -47.02
N ARG A 37 -7.08 -38.09 -46.45
CA ARG A 37 -7.03 -36.64 -46.65
C ARG A 37 -5.72 -36.09 -46.04
N PRO A 38 -4.66 -35.82 -46.82
CA PRO A 38 -3.59 -34.90 -46.38
C PRO A 38 -4.09 -33.45 -46.21
N TRP A 39 -5.38 -33.19 -46.44
CA TRP A 39 -6.02 -31.89 -46.42
C TRP A 39 -6.58 -31.46 -45.04
N ILE A 40 -6.83 -32.40 -44.11
CA ILE A 40 -7.39 -32.07 -42.78
C ILE A 40 -6.38 -31.32 -41.90
N ARG A 41 -5.07 -31.56 -42.07
CA ARG A 41 -4.04 -30.91 -41.26
C ARG A 41 -3.87 -29.41 -41.54
N ARG A 42 -4.35 -28.87 -42.65
CA ARG A 42 -4.21 -27.45 -42.99
C ARG A 42 -5.37 -26.56 -42.54
N VAL A 43 -6.58 -27.11 -42.38
CA VAL A 43 -7.77 -26.29 -42.10
C VAL A 43 -8.01 -26.09 -40.59
N PHE A 44 -7.56 -27.02 -39.75
CA PHE A 44 -7.72 -26.91 -38.28
C PHE A 44 -6.52 -26.28 -37.55
N GLY A 45 -5.33 -26.26 -38.16
CA GLY A 45 -4.14 -25.64 -37.54
C GLY A 45 -4.21 -24.12 -37.53
N LEU A 46 -4.69 -23.51 -38.63
CA LEU A 46 -4.77 -22.05 -38.78
C LEU A 46 -5.69 -21.35 -37.77
N PRO A 47 -6.96 -21.77 -37.54
CA PRO A 47 -7.83 -21.08 -36.59
C PRO A 47 -7.36 -21.22 -35.15
N VAL A 48 -6.82 -22.38 -34.76
CA VAL A 48 -6.27 -22.59 -33.41
C VAL A 48 -5.05 -21.70 -33.17
N THR A 49 -4.16 -21.57 -34.15
CA THR A 49 -2.98 -20.70 -34.04
C THR A 49 -3.37 -19.22 -33.98
N ILE A 50 -4.35 -18.79 -34.78
CA ILE A 50 -4.85 -17.40 -34.76
C ILE A 50 -5.51 -17.07 -33.43
N VAL A 51 -6.33 -17.97 -32.88
CA VAL A 51 -6.93 -17.82 -31.55
C VAL A 51 -5.85 -17.78 -30.47
N LEU A 52 -4.83 -18.65 -30.54
CA LEU A 52 -3.72 -18.62 -29.59
C LEU A 52 -2.93 -17.31 -29.65
N VAL A 53 -2.66 -16.79 -30.84
CA VAL A 53 -1.94 -15.51 -31.05
C VAL A 53 -2.77 -14.33 -30.56
N LEU A 54 -4.09 -14.33 -30.77
CA LEU A 54 -4.99 -13.28 -30.26
C LEU A 54 -5.12 -13.34 -28.74
N VAL A 55 -5.16 -14.53 -28.13
CA VAL A 55 -5.15 -14.72 -26.68
C VAL A 55 -3.81 -14.27 -26.09
N LEU A 56 -2.68 -14.59 -26.74
CA LEU A 56 -1.35 -14.12 -26.31
C LEU A 56 -1.13 -12.61 -26.51
N ALA A 57 -1.77 -12.00 -27.52
CA ALA A 57 -1.71 -10.56 -27.76
C ALA A 57 -2.62 -9.76 -26.81
N ALA A 58 -3.71 -10.37 -26.32
CA ALA A 58 -4.59 -9.79 -25.31
C ALA A 58 -4.03 -9.87 -23.88
N CYS A 59 -2.97 -10.65 -23.65
CA CYS A 59 -2.20 -10.61 -22.40
C CYS A 59 -1.39 -9.30 -22.35
N GLY A 60 -1.91 -8.31 -21.63
CA GLY A 60 -1.23 -7.03 -21.42
C GLY A 60 0.20 -7.24 -20.91
N ARG A 61 1.20 -6.84 -21.72
CA ARG A 61 2.62 -7.01 -21.37
C ARG A 61 2.97 -6.18 -20.12
N ALA A 62 3.71 -6.79 -19.19
CA ALA A 62 4.30 -6.10 -18.06
C ALA A 62 5.29 -5.03 -18.52
N THR A 63 5.41 -3.93 -17.78
CA THR A 63 6.41 -2.91 -18.08
C THR A 63 7.80 -3.42 -17.70
N SER A 64 8.78 -3.32 -18.61
CA SER A 64 10.14 -3.77 -18.33
C SER A 64 10.81 -2.96 -17.21
N GLU A 65 11.66 -3.59 -16.40
CA GLU A 65 12.41 -2.88 -15.35
C GLU A 65 13.25 -1.71 -15.89
N LYS A 66 13.84 -1.87 -17.08
CA LYS A 66 14.61 -0.82 -17.75
C LYS A 66 13.74 0.42 -18.00
N THR A 67 12.50 0.21 -18.43
CA THR A 67 11.53 1.29 -18.62
C THR A 67 11.16 1.94 -17.30
N VAL A 68 10.94 1.14 -16.25
CA VAL A 68 10.62 1.67 -14.91
C VAL A 68 11.77 2.51 -14.36
N ARG A 69 13.02 2.02 -14.39
CA ARG A 69 14.20 2.77 -13.95
C ARG A 69 14.37 4.08 -14.72
N LYS A 70 14.17 4.05 -16.05
CA LYS A 70 14.25 5.25 -16.89
C LYS A 70 13.19 6.29 -16.50
N LEU A 71 11.95 5.87 -16.28
CA LEU A 71 10.87 6.79 -15.91
C LEU A 71 11.00 7.29 -14.47
N ALA A 72 11.40 6.42 -13.53
CA ALA A 72 11.64 6.80 -12.14
C ALA A 72 12.75 7.84 -12.00
N GLY A 73 13.78 7.77 -12.85
CA GLY A 73 14.88 8.73 -12.90
C GLY A 73 14.63 9.94 -13.81
N SER A 74 13.41 10.12 -14.35
CA SER A 74 13.13 11.29 -15.21
C SER A 74 13.09 12.58 -14.38
N PRO A 75 13.41 13.76 -14.95
CA PRO A 75 13.34 15.03 -14.24
C PRO A 75 11.98 15.30 -13.58
N GLU A 76 10.90 14.91 -14.25
CA GLU A 76 9.53 15.05 -13.73
C GLU A 76 9.30 14.19 -12.49
N SER A 77 9.74 12.93 -12.53
CA SER A 77 9.66 12.00 -11.39
C SER A 77 10.50 12.50 -10.21
N LEU A 78 11.72 12.96 -10.47
CA LEU A 78 12.62 13.46 -9.42
C LEU A 78 12.07 14.74 -8.77
N LYS A 79 11.50 15.66 -9.57
CA LYS A 79 10.86 16.87 -9.07
C LYS A 79 9.64 16.54 -8.20
N ALA A 80 8.73 15.69 -8.69
CA ALA A 80 7.54 15.30 -7.95
C ALA A 80 7.88 14.59 -6.63
N ARG A 81 8.92 13.73 -6.63
CA ARG A 81 9.45 13.10 -5.42
C ARG A 81 9.94 14.14 -4.41
N GLN A 82 10.67 15.15 -4.86
CA GLN A 82 11.21 16.19 -3.98
C GLN A 82 10.11 17.08 -3.40
N GLU A 83 9.11 17.45 -4.19
CA GLU A 83 7.95 18.23 -3.70
C GLU A 83 7.19 17.48 -2.60
N VAL A 84 6.92 16.18 -2.80
CA VAL A 84 6.25 15.36 -1.79
C VAL A 84 7.13 15.12 -0.57
N GLU A 85 8.43 14.88 -0.74
CA GLU A 85 9.35 14.74 0.38
C GLU A 85 9.41 16.01 1.23
N LEU A 86 9.51 17.18 0.61
CA LEU A 86 9.50 18.47 1.31
C LEU A 86 8.19 18.70 2.06
N ALA A 87 7.04 18.47 1.40
CA ALA A 87 5.74 18.65 2.06
C ALA A 87 5.57 17.76 3.30
N ASN A 88 6.03 16.50 3.25
CA ASN A 88 6.01 15.63 4.43
C ASN A 88 6.99 16.10 5.51
N ARG A 89 8.17 16.59 5.14
CA ARG A 89 9.14 17.15 6.08
C ARG A 89 8.63 18.42 6.77
N ASP A 90 7.90 19.27 6.05
CA ASP A 90 7.27 20.47 6.62
C ASP A 90 6.24 20.09 7.69
N VAL A 91 5.44 19.05 7.46
CA VAL A 91 4.51 18.52 8.49
C VAL A 91 5.30 18.01 9.70
N ILE A 92 6.36 17.23 9.52
CA ILE A 92 7.19 16.74 10.63
C ILE A 92 7.79 17.90 11.43
N ALA A 93 8.26 18.95 10.76
CA ALA A 93 8.81 20.13 11.40
C ALA A 93 7.78 20.87 12.25
N VAL A 94 6.52 20.96 11.79
CA VAL A 94 5.43 21.52 12.61
C VAL A 94 5.16 20.67 13.84
N TRP A 95 5.16 19.34 13.71
CA TRP A 95 5.01 18.45 14.86
C TRP A 95 6.12 18.62 15.90
N ASP A 96 7.37 18.69 15.46
CA ASP A 96 8.52 18.89 16.35
C ASP A 96 8.50 20.27 17.04
N ALA A 97 8.05 21.31 16.32
CA ALA A 97 8.03 22.67 16.86
C ALA A 97 6.83 22.95 17.79
N GLU A 98 5.66 22.37 17.51
CA GLU A 98 4.39 22.80 18.12
C GLU A 98 3.83 21.82 19.13
N THR A 99 4.35 20.59 19.21
CA THR A 99 3.88 19.56 20.15
C THR A 99 4.88 19.34 21.28
N PRO A 100 4.47 18.71 22.41
CA PRO A 100 5.39 18.35 23.50
C PRO A 100 6.27 17.12 23.18
N LEU A 101 6.27 16.63 21.94
CA LEU A 101 7.01 15.46 21.50
C LEU A 101 8.41 15.86 21.04
N THR A 102 9.41 14.99 21.25
CA THR A 102 10.79 15.24 20.78
C THR A 102 11.10 14.36 19.58
N LEU A 103 11.34 14.96 18.41
CA LEU A 103 11.65 14.20 17.20
C LEU A 103 12.97 13.43 17.35
N GLY A 104 12.93 12.13 17.08
CA GLY A 104 14.07 11.24 17.24
C GLY A 104 14.49 10.51 15.97
N LEU A 105 13.53 10.09 15.15
CA LEU A 105 13.79 9.31 13.95
C LEU A 105 12.73 9.60 12.89
N VAL A 106 13.17 9.84 11.66
CA VAL A 106 12.32 9.90 10.46
C VAL A 106 12.66 8.72 9.56
N VAL A 107 11.62 8.03 9.10
CA VAL A 107 11.73 6.92 8.16
C VAL A 107 10.98 7.30 6.89
N LEU A 108 11.71 7.40 5.80
CA LEU A 108 11.17 7.67 4.47
C LEU A 108 11.42 6.47 3.58
N GLU A 109 10.36 5.96 2.98
CA GLU A 109 10.44 4.92 1.97
C GLU A 109 9.70 5.37 0.72
N ASP A 110 10.36 5.29 -0.44
CA ASP A 110 9.68 5.41 -1.71
C ASP A 110 10.01 4.26 -2.65
N VAL A 111 9.00 3.84 -3.41
CA VAL A 111 9.06 2.70 -4.32
C VAL A 111 8.35 3.05 -5.62
N CYS A 112 8.98 2.69 -6.73
CA CYS A 112 8.40 2.78 -8.06
C CYS A 112 8.19 1.38 -8.63
N VAL A 113 6.96 1.05 -9.01
CA VAL A 113 6.61 -0.26 -9.59
C VAL A 113 6.10 -0.10 -11.01
N GLY A 114 6.47 -1.05 -11.87
CA GLY A 114 5.90 -1.17 -13.21
C GLY A 114 4.51 -1.80 -13.18
N GLY A 115 3.67 -1.53 -14.17
CA GLY A 115 2.41 -2.27 -14.33
C GLY A 115 2.67 -3.75 -14.61
N SER A 116 2.02 -4.62 -13.85
CA SER A 116 2.08 -6.08 -14.01
C SER A 116 1.02 -6.57 -15.00
N ALA A 117 1.30 -7.70 -15.65
CA ALA A 117 0.28 -8.38 -16.45
C ALA A 117 -0.84 -8.88 -15.52
N LYS A 118 -2.09 -8.83 -15.97
CA LYS A 118 -3.17 -9.52 -15.26
C LYS A 118 -2.91 -11.02 -15.38
N GLU A 119 -2.70 -11.69 -14.25
CA GLU A 119 -2.62 -13.16 -14.25
C GLU A 119 -3.98 -13.74 -14.62
N LEU A 120 -3.97 -14.87 -15.33
CA LEU A 120 -5.19 -15.52 -15.85
C LEU A 120 -6.13 -16.00 -14.72
N PHE A 121 -5.58 -16.23 -13.51
CA PHE A 121 -6.30 -16.81 -12.37
C PHE A 121 -6.45 -15.86 -11.18
N PHE A 122 -5.66 -14.78 -11.12
CA PHE A 122 -5.74 -13.76 -10.06
C PHE A 122 -5.62 -12.36 -10.67
N PRO A 123 -6.71 -11.59 -10.78
CA PRO A 123 -6.68 -10.24 -11.35
C PRO A 123 -6.13 -9.22 -10.34
N THR A 124 -5.03 -9.53 -9.66
CA THR A 124 -4.31 -8.60 -8.76
C THR A 124 -3.34 -7.71 -9.52
N GLY A 125 -3.03 -8.04 -10.78
CA GLY A 125 -2.17 -7.23 -11.65
C GLY A 125 -2.85 -5.96 -12.16
N SER A 126 -2.20 -4.80 -11.99
CA SER A 126 -2.64 -3.54 -12.56
C SER A 126 -1.85 -3.22 -13.83
N ASP A 127 -2.43 -3.58 -14.97
CA ASP A 127 -1.89 -3.28 -16.30
C ASP A 127 -2.11 -1.82 -16.73
N ARG A 128 -2.80 -1.00 -15.92
CA ARG A 128 -3.24 0.35 -16.30
C ARG A 128 -2.11 1.36 -16.44
N TYR A 129 -1.02 1.19 -15.68
CA TYR A 129 0.10 2.13 -15.66
C TYR A 129 1.40 1.52 -16.19
N LYS A 130 2.23 2.35 -16.80
CA LYS A 130 3.62 2.03 -17.14
C LYS A 130 4.46 2.01 -15.86
N ILE A 131 4.30 3.02 -15.02
CA ILE A 131 4.97 3.17 -13.72
C ILE A 131 4.01 3.84 -12.73
N LYS A 132 4.10 3.44 -11.47
CA LYS A 132 3.49 4.12 -10.33
C LYS A 132 4.55 4.21 -9.23
N CYS A 133 4.81 5.42 -8.76
CA CYS A 133 5.70 5.67 -7.65
C CYS A 133 4.94 6.20 -6.43
N THR A 134 5.28 5.65 -5.28
CA THR A 134 4.63 5.94 -4.01
C THR A 134 5.64 6.23 -2.94
N MET A 135 5.31 7.13 -2.01
CA MET A 135 6.13 7.46 -0.84
C MET A 135 5.34 7.21 0.43
N SER A 136 5.99 6.60 1.41
CA SER A 136 5.53 6.39 2.78
C SER A 136 6.50 7.09 3.72
N VAL A 137 5.97 7.87 4.64
CA VAL A 137 6.77 8.61 5.63
C VAL A 137 6.21 8.34 7.02
N ALA A 138 7.10 8.05 7.96
CA ALA A 138 6.79 7.97 9.38
C ALA A 138 7.82 8.77 10.18
N ALA A 139 7.37 9.44 11.23
CA ALA A 139 8.25 10.09 12.19
C ALA A 139 7.97 9.55 13.59
N TYR A 140 9.05 9.33 14.34
CA TYR A 140 9.07 8.74 15.65
C TYR A 140 9.58 9.78 16.65
N PHE A 141 8.87 9.90 17.75
CA PHE A 141 9.12 10.91 18.76
C PHE A 141 9.23 10.28 20.14
N GLY A 142 10.16 10.78 20.95
CA GLY A 142 10.25 10.45 22.37
C GLY A 142 9.28 11.28 23.22
N ALA A 143 8.78 10.69 24.29
CA ALA A 143 7.99 11.37 25.32
C ALA A 143 8.14 10.68 26.68
N ASP A 144 7.79 11.40 27.77
CA ASP A 144 7.75 10.84 29.12
C ASP A 144 6.41 10.12 29.39
N PRO A 145 6.42 8.80 29.69
CA PRO A 145 5.21 8.04 29.96
C PRO A 145 4.42 8.52 31.19
N ARG A 146 5.05 9.25 32.11
CA ARG A 146 4.37 9.82 33.30
C ARG A 146 3.48 11.01 32.93
N ARG A 147 3.70 11.60 31.77
CA ARG A 147 2.99 12.79 31.29
C ARG A 147 2.02 12.48 30.16
N MET A 148 1.65 11.21 29.97
CA MET A 148 0.84 10.75 28.84
C MET A 148 -0.40 11.62 28.55
N ALA A 149 -1.16 11.96 29.59
CA ALA A 149 -2.33 12.82 29.46
C ALA A 149 -1.96 14.22 28.95
N ASP A 150 -0.96 14.87 29.55
CA ASP A 150 -0.48 16.19 29.16
C ASP A 150 0.12 16.19 27.75
N THR A 151 0.80 15.10 27.38
CA THR A 151 1.40 14.95 26.05
C THR A 151 0.32 14.92 24.98
N ILE A 152 -0.73 14.09 25.14
CA ILE A 152 -1.84 14.06 24.17
C ILE A 152 -2.59 15.39 24.16
N ASP A 153 -2.93 15.93 25.34
CA ASP A 153 -3.61 17.23 25.47
C ASP A 153 -2.81 18.37 24.81
N GLY A 154 -1.47 18.32 24.89
CA GLY A 154 -0.56 19.22 24.20
C GLY A 154 -0.57 19.04 22.68
N VAL A 155 -0.67 17.81 22.17
CA VAL A 155 -0.87 17.54 20.74
C VAL A 155 -2.21 18.11 20.27
N LEU A 156 -3.29 17.92 21.04
CA LEU A 156 -4.61 18.48 20.70
C LEU A 156 -4.60 20.02 20.70
N SER A 157 -3.93 20.61 21.70
CA SER A 157 -3.73 22.06 21.79
C SER A 157 -2.90 22.61 20.64
N ALA A 158 -1.99 21.81 20.07
CA ALA A 158 -1.24 22.17 18.88
C ALA A 158 -2.16 22.14 17.64
N GLY A 159 -2.98 21.10 17.49
CA GLY A 159 -3.97 21.01 16.41
C GLY A 159 -4.99 22.15 16.42
N ASP A 160 -5.49 22.55 17.59
CA ASP A 160 -6.38 23.72 17.73
C ASP A 160 -5.75 25.01 17.15
N ARG A 161 -4.42 25.15 17.25
CA ARG A 161 -3.67 26.34 16.82
C ARG A 161 -3.22 26.26 15.35
N THR A 162 -2.73 25.10 14.93
CA THR A 162 -2.05 24.94 13.62
C THR A 162 -2.97 24.40 12.53
N GLY A 163 -4.06 23.72 12.90
CA GLY A 163 -4.98 23.09 11.95
C GLY A 163 -4.35 21.92 11.18
N PRO A 164 -4.49 21.84 9.84
CA PRO A 164 -4.27 20.62 9.05
C PRO A 164 -2.95 19.83 9.27
N PRO A 165 -1.79 20.46 9.53
CA PRO A 165 -0.55 19.70 9.80
C PRO A 165 -0.65 18.78 11.03
N ILE A 166 -1.47 19.16 12.03
CA ILE A 166 -1.76 18.37 13.23
C ILE A 166 -3.28 18.18 13.28
N PRO A 167 -3.82 17.13 12.63
CA PRO A 167 -5.26 16.95 12.42
C PRO A 167 -5.97 16.34 13.65
N PHE A 168 -5.45 16.63 14.84
CA PHE A 168 -6.04 16.19 16.10
C PHE A 168 -6.22 17.43 16.97
N ASP A 169 -7.47 17.72 17.28
CA ASP A 169 -7.89 18.89 18.05
C ASP A 169 -8.83 18.46 19.17
N HIS A 170 -9.25 19.42 20.00
CA HIS A 170 -10.21 19.15 21.06
C HIS A 170 -11.65 18.99 20.56
N GLU A 171 -11.95 19.28 19.30
CA GLU A 171 -13.27 18.97 18.71
C GLU A 171 -13.43 17.46 18.50
N PHE A 172 -12.32 16.74 18.30
CA PHE A 172 -12.33 15.29 18.20
C PHE A 172 -12.69 14.62 19.54
N HIS A 173 -13.99 14.29 19.70
CA HIS A 173 -14.54 13.70 20.92
C HIS A 173 -13.75 12.48 21.43
N TYR A 174 -13.38 11.57 20.55
CA TYR A 174 -12.63 10.37 20.96
C TYR A 174 -11.26 10.73 21.54
N ALA A 175 -10.53 11.70 20.98
CA ALA A 175 -9.25 12.13 21.53
C ALA A 175 -9.38 12.74 22.92
N ARG A 176 -10.42 13.55 23.18
CA ARG A 176 -10.71 14.05 24.54
C ARG A 176 -10.95 12.93 25.54
N THR A 177 -11.71 11.90 25.15
CA THR A 177 -11.95 10.74 26.02
C THR A 177 -10.67 9.95 26.30
N VAL A 178 -9.75 9.87 25.34
CA VAL A 178 -8.41 9.26 25.55
C VAL A 178 -7.60 10.08 26.57
N VAL A 179 -7.62 11.42 26.49
CA VAL A 179 -6.96 12.28 27.50
C VAL A 179 -7.56 12.02 28.89
N ASP A 180 -8.89 12.01 29.01
CA ASP A 180 -9.56 11.78 30.29
C ASP A 180 -9.30 10.37 30.85
N TYR A 181 -9.15 9.37 29.98
CA TYR A 181 -8.72 8.03 30.37
C TYR A 181 -7.33 8.06 31.00
N TYR A 182 -6.37 8.75 30.38
CA TYR A 182 -5.02 8.87 30.92
C TYR A 182 -4.94 9.72 32.19
N ARG A 183 -5.87 10.67 32.38
CA ARG A 183 -6.08 11.39 33.65
C ARG A 183 -6.76 10.55 34.73
N GLY A 184 -7.27 9.37 34.39
CA GLY A 184 -7.98 8.49 35.34
C GLY A 184 -9.41 8.94 35.65
N LYS A 185 -10.01 9.79 34.80
CA LYS A 185 -11.37 10.31 34.99
C LYS A 185 -12.45 9.40 34.40
N THR A 186 -12.10 8.63 33.37
CA THR A 186 -13.03 7.77 32.63
C THR A 186 -12.47 6.36 32.50
N GLY A 187 -13.38 5.41 32.22
CA GLY A 187 -13.00 4.08 31.76
C GLY A 187 -12.40 4.10 30.36
N ASN A 188 -12.03 2.93 29.85
CA ASN A 188 -11.44 2.83 28.52
C ASN A 188 -12.41 3.37 27.44
N PRO A 189 -11.97 4.28 26.53
CA PRO A 189 -12.83 4.90 25.52
C PRO A 189 -13.45 3.90 24.54
N GLN A 190 -12.83 2.74 24.30
CA GLN A 190 -13.39 1.67 23.47
C GLN A 190 -14.39 0.78 24.22
N GLY A 191 -14.57 1.00 25.53
CA GLY A 191 -15.52 0.28 26.38
C GLY A 191 -14.85 -0.65 27.41
N PRO A 192 -15.62 -1.19 28.36
CA PRO A 192 -15.09 -2.05 29.42
C PRO A 192 -14.37 -3.29 28.87
N GLY A 193 -13.24 -3.66 29.49
CA GLY A 193 -12.47 -4.87 29.13
C GLY A 193 -11.66 -4.77 27.83
N THR A 194 -11.65 -3.59 27.19
CA THR A 194 -10.82 -3.34 26.01
C THR A 194 -9.39 -2.92 26.39
N ARG A 195 -8.46 -3.07 25.44
CA ARG A 195 -7.05 -2.70 25.62
C ARG A 195 -6.88 -1.19 25.67
N GLU A 196 -5.85 -0.75 26.38
CA GLU A 196 -5.44 0.66 26.45
C GLU A 196 -5.47 1.32 25.06
N PRO A 197 -6.05 2.53 24.91
CA PRO A 197 -6.02 3.26 23.65
C PRO A 197 -4.58 3.62 23.29
N THR A 198 -4.12 3.23 22.10
CA THR A 198 -2.74 3.45 21.63
C THR A 198 -2.68 4.24 20.33
N GLU A 199 -3.81 4.76 19.86
CA GLU A 199 -3.86 5.48 18.59
C GLU A 199 -4.97 6.54 18.51
N LEU A 200 -4.71 7.57 17.70
CA LEU A 200 -5.67 8.50 17.13
C LEU A 200 -5.60 8.42 15.59
N PHE A 201 -6.76 8.32 14.95
CA PHE A 201 -6.86 8.22 13.49
C PHE A 201 -7.49 9.48 12.89
N GLY A 202 -6.73 10.27 12.14
CA GLY A 202 -7.15 11.52 11.50
C GLY A 202 -7.89 11.31 10.16
N GLY A 203 -8.43 10.12 9.93
CA GLY A 203 -9.04 9.76 8.65
C GLY A 203 -7.99 9.62 7.54
N THR A 204 -8.07 10.48 6.52
CA THR A 204 -7.18 10.42 5.36
C THR A 204 -5.89 11.22 5.52
N THR A 205 -5.65 11.83 6.69
CA THR A 205 -4.57 12.81 6.91
C THR A 205 -3.31 12.21 7.52
N LEU A 206 -3.38 11.60 8.71
CA LEU A 206 -2.31 10.82 9.34
C LEU A 206 -2.86 10.01 10.52
N THR A 207 -2.08 9.03 10.96
CA THR A 207 -2.32 8.26 12.18
C THR A 207 -1.26 8.60 13.21
N LEU A 208 -1.66 8.89 14.45
CA LEU A 208 -0.78 8.97 15.61
C LEU A 208 -0.93 7.70 16.42
N SER A 209 0.16 7.01 16.73
CA SER A 209 0.18 5.86 17.64
C SER A 209 1.30 5.96 18.67
N TRP A 210 1.20 5.22 19.76
CA TRP A 210 2.18 5.24 20.85
C TRP A 210 2.29 3.92 21.61
N ASP A 211 3.36 3.78 22.39
CA ASP A 211 3.57 2.63 23.30
C ASP A 211 2.49 2.56 24.39
N GLN A 212 2.05 1.36 24.77
CA GLN A 212 1.22 1.19 25.96
C GLN A 212 2.02 1.52 27.23
N VAL A 213 1.45 2.34 28.11
CA VAL A 213 2.13 2.78 29.34
C VAL A 213 1.54 2.20 30.62
N ARG A 214 0.29 1.70 30.59
CA ARG A 214 -0.38 1.13 31.79
C ARG A 214 -0.27 -0.39 31.88
N SER A 215 0.02 -1.07 30.77
CA SER A 215 0.15 -2.54 30.69
C SER A 215 1.48 -3.11 31.24
N GLY A 216 2.36 -2.27 31.78
CA GLY A 216 3.68 -2.69 32.27
C GLY A 216 4.52 -3.40 31.20
N ASN A 217 5.29 -4.42 31.58
CA ASN A 217 6.22 -5.13 30.68
C ASN A 217 5.53 -6.00 29.62
N THR A 218 4.21 -6.15 29.65
CA THR A 218 3.42 -6.90 28.67
C THR A 218 2.69 -6.00 27.67
N GLY A 219 2.96 -4.70 27.70
CA GLY A 219 2.35 -3.72 26.82
C GLY A 219 2.79 -3.89 25.36
N GLU A 220 1.86 -3.62 24.46
CA GLU A 220 2.17 -3.44 23.03
C GLU A 220 2.96 -2.16 22.84
N VAL A 221 4.04 -2.22 22.05
CA VAL A 221 4.96 -1.09 21.82
C VAL A 221 5.12 -0.86 20.33
N ILE A 222 5.46 0.38 19.97
CA ILE A 222 5.83 0.76 18.61
C ILE A 222 7.04 -0.08 18.17
N GLU A 223 6.83 -0.83 17.10
CA GLU A 223 7.84 -1.68 16.50
C GLU A 223 8.93 -0.84 15.80
N GLU A 224 10.13 -1.43 15.70
CA GLU A 224 11.18 -0.91 14.83
C GLU A 224 10.69 -0.80 13.39
N PRO A 225 11.12 0.24 12.64
CA PRO A 225 10.88 0.26 11.21
C PRO A 225 11.48 -0.98 10.57
N ARG A 226 10.80 -1.47 9.53
CA ARG A 226 11.30 -2.62 8.78
C ARG A 226 12.70 -2.29 8.25
N PRO A 227 13.65 -3.22 8.33
CA PRO A 227 14.99 -3.00 7.78
C PRO A 227 14.88 -2.57 6.33
N CYS A 228 15.65 -1.54 5.96
CA CYS A 228 15.81 -1.14 4.57
C CYS A 228 16.47 -2.31 3.82
N SER A 229 15.67 -3.18 3.22
CA SER A 229 16.19 -4.29 2.44
C SER A 229 16.88 -3.75 1.20
N PRO A 230 18.13 -4.17 0.90
CA PRO A 230 18.74 -3.87 -0.37
C PRO A 230 17.89 -4.51 -1.47
N HIS A 231 17.42 -3.68 -2.40
CA HIS A 231 16.86 -4.08 -3.71
C HIS A 231 15.73 -5.14 -3.74
N ASP A 232 14.49 -4.67 -3.88
CA ASP A 232 13.49 -5.23 -4.84
C ASP A 232 12.22 -4.34 -4.93
N PRO A 233 11.48 -4.20 -6.06
CA PRO A 233 11.84 -3.89 -7.47
C PRO A 233 11.16 -2.59 -8.01
N PRO A 234 11.52 -2.03 -9.20
CA PRO A 234 12.83 -1.90 -9.83
C PRO A 234 13.62 -0.67 -9.32
N VAL A 235 12.97 0.24 -8.57
CA VAL A 235 13.58 1.39 -7.88
C VAL A 235 12.92 1.54 -6.51
N ARG A 236 13.72 1.44 -5.45
CA ARG A 236 13.30 1.64 -4.06
C ARG A 236 14.37 2.48 -3.36
N ARG A 237 13.95 3.47 -2.59
CA ARG A 237 14.80 4.26 -1.69
C ARG A 237 14.22 4.14 -0.28
N CYS A 238 15.07 3.88 0.69
CA CYS A 238 14.72 3.78 2.09
C CYS A 238 15.76 4.58 2.88
N LEU A 239 15.30 5.53 3.67
CA LEU A 239 16.11 6.45 4.45
C LEU A 239 15.63 6.41 5.90
N ASN A 240 16.59 6.22 6.81
CA ASN A 240 16.40 6.38 8.25
C ASN A 240 17.26 7.56 8.69
N GLU A 241 16.66 8.55 9.33
CA GLU A 241 17.33 9.80 9.69
C GLU A 241 17.06 10.13 11.17
N PRO A 242 18.09 10.13 12.05
CA PRO A 242 19.47 9.70 11.79
C PRO A 242 19.59 8.20 11.55
N ALA A 243 20.53 7.77 10.69
CA ALA A 243 20.71 6.37 10.34
C ALA A 243 21.17 5.48 11.51
N SER A 244 21.75 6.08 12.55
CA SER A 244 22.22 5.40 13.76
C SER A 244 21.15 5.21 14.83
N THR A 245 19.99 5.85 14.69
CA THR A 245 18.95 5.87 15.72
C THR A 245 17.93 4.75 15.48
N SER A 246 17.59 4.02 16.54
CA SER A 246 16.50 3.04 16.55
C SER A 246 15.33 3.48 17.45
N VAL A 247 14.16 2.85 17.28
CA VAL A 247 13.01 3.07 18.17
C VAL A 247 13.36 2.64 19.61
N ALA A 248 14.16 1.58 19.76
CA ALA A 248 14.66 1.12 21.04
C ALA A 248 15.57 2.13 21.74
N ASP A 249 16.36 2.90 20.99
CA ASP A 249 17.19 3.97 21.56
C ASP A 249 16.31 5.12 22.07
N LEU A 250 15.31 5.54 21.29
CA LEU A 250 14.34 6.55 21.74
C LEU A 250 13.60 6.10 22.99
N ARG A 251 13.15 4.84 23.04
CA ARG A 251 12.47 4.31 24.22
C ARG A 251 13.39 4.27 25.44
N ARG A 252 14.69 3.98 25.26
CA ARG A 252 15.68 3.99 26.35
C ARG A 252 15.92 5.39 26.88
N GLU A 253 15.92 6.40 26.01
CA GLU A 253 16.20 7.79 26.35
C GLU A 253 14.99 8.50 26.97
N TYR A 254 13.82 8.36 26.36
CA TYR A 254 12.61 9.12 26.73
C TYR A 254 11.61 8.31 27.58
N GLY A 255 11.67 6.99 27.50
CA GLY A 255 10.79 6.07 28.24
C GLY A 255 9.62 5.52 27.42
N MET A 256 9.12 6.29 26.44
CA MET A 256 8.13 5.81 25.46
C MET A 256 8.29 6.48 24.10
N VAL A 257 7.68 5.88 23.08
CA VAL A 257 7.71 6.37 21.70
C VAL A 257 6.30 6.63 21.18
N PHE A 258 6.15 7.77 20.51
CA PHE A 258 5.05 8.11 19.63
C PHE A 258 5.48 7.96 18.17
N LYS A 259 4.55 7.63 17.29
CA LYS A 259 4.76 7.52 15.85
C LYS A 259 3.64 8.22 15.10
N ILE A 260 3.98 9.13 14.21
CA ILE A 260 3.05 9.56 13.16
C ILE A 260 3.30 8.75 11.89
N THR A 261 2.23 8.30 11.26
CA THR A 261 2.27 7.63 9.96
C THR A 261 1.47 8.45 8.96
N MET A 262 2.16 8.95 7.94
CA MET A 262 1.54 9.73 6.87
C MET A 262 0.92 8.80 5.82
N PRO A 263 -0.14 9.22 5.13
CA PRO A 263 -0.77 8.46 4.07
C PRO A 263 0.21 8.24 2.92
N VAL A 264 0.15 7.04 2.36
CA VAL A 264 0.98 6.70 1.19
C VAL A 264 0.60 7.63 0.03
N THR A 265 1.57 8.43 -0.41
CA THR A 265 1.36 9.43 -1.46
C THR A 265 1.79 8.88 -2.81
N ASN A 266 0.90 8.88 -3.79
CA ASN A 266 1.22 8.56 -5.18
C ASN A 266 1.79 9.81 -5.86
N TYR A 267 3.12 9.96 -5.87
CA TYR A 267 3.76 11.20 -6.37
C TYR A 267 3.98 11.21 -7.88
N PHE A 268 4.08 10.05 -8.52
CA PHE A 268 4.32 9.97 -9.96
C PHE A 268 3.64 8.76 -10.58
N THR A 269 2.88 8.95 -11.67
CA THR A 269 2.23 7.85 -12.40
C THR A 269 2.22 8.16 -13.88
N VAL A 270 2.60 7.18 -14.70
CA VAL A 270 2.45 7.26 -16.16
C VAL A 270 1.51 6.15 -16.59
N TRP A 271 0.40 6.50 -17.23
CA TRP A 271 -0.59 5.54 -17.71
C TRP A 271 -0.14 4.86 -19.03
N LYS A 272 -0.69 3.68 -19.32
CA LYS A 272 -0.38 2.97 -20.59
C LYS A 272 -1.02 3.65 -21.79
#